data_AF-A0A535C2P4-F1
#
_entry.id   AF-A0A535C2P4-F1
#
_cell.length_a   1.000
_cell.length_b   1.000
_cell.length_c   1.000
_cell.angle_alpha   90.00
_cell.angle_beta   90.00
_cell.angle_gamma   90.00
#
_symmetry.space_group_name_H-M   'P 1'
#
loop_
_entity.id
_entity.type
_entity.pdbx_description
1 polymer ?
#
loop_
_entity_poly.entity_id
_entity_poly.type
_entity_poly.pdbx_seq_one_letter_code
_entity_poly.pdbx_strand_id
1 'polypeptide(L)'
;MAQPDLSQHEKDEALLQRFGYRQELQRTLGFLSNFAVAFSYISVSTGTFSLFYLGLAAGGPAFFWTWPIVAGGQFLVALNFAELASHFPIAGSIYQWSKRLSGFTLGWFTGWTYFFAGVLTVTAVAFTVPIPLLAIFPNIPATILGLNNAVFIAL
;
A
#
# COMPACT_ATOMS: atom_id res chain seq x y z
N MET A 1 -9.38 -16.92 -42.64
CA MET A 1 -8.15 -16.18 -42.28
C MET A 1 -8.23 -15.89 -40.79
N ALA A 2 -7.63 -16.74 -39.96
CA ALA A 2 -7.57 -16.51 -38.51
C ALA A 2 -6.51 -15.44 -38.25
N GLN A 3 -6.90 -14.33 -37.59
CA GLN A 3 -5.94 -13.35 -37.11
C GLN A 3 -4.99 -14.04 -36.11
N PRO A 4 -3.67 -13.85 -36.22
CA PRO A 4 -2.76 -14.39 -35.23
C PRO A 4 -3.09 -13.73 -33.89
N ASP A 5 -3.29 -14.51 -32.84
CA ASP A 5 -3.50 -13.99 -31.50
C ASP A 5 -2.19 -13.34 -31.04
N LEU A 6 -2.08 -12.02 -31.24
CA LEU A 6 -1.00 -11.26 -30.61
C LEU A 6 -0.98 -11.64 -29.13
N SER A 7 0.14 -12.23 -28.70
CA SER A 7 0.32 -12.68 -27.33
C SER A 7 0.12 -11.47 -26.41
N GLN A 8 -0.45 -11.68 -25.22
CA GLN A 8 -0.77 -10.60 -24.27
C GLN A 8 0.44 -9.66 -24.04
N HIS A 9 1.65 -10.20 -24.18
CA HIS A 9 2.92 -9.49 -24.08
C HIS A 9 3.14 -8.47 -25.20
N GLU A 10 2.85 -8.83 -26.46
CA GLU A 10 3.01 -7.94 -27.61
C GLU A 10 2.00 -6.79 -27.59
N LYS A 11 0.78 -7.04 -27.10
CA LYS A 11 -0.26 -6.01 -26.93
C LYS A 11 0.14 -4.98 -25.87
N ASP A 12 0.67 -5.44 -24.73
CA ASP A 12 1.12 -4.57 -23.66
C ASP A 12 2.40 -3.82 -24.02
N GLU A 13 3.31 -4.44 -24.76
CA GLU A 13 4.52 -3.78 -25.27
C GLU A 13 4.16 -2.68 -26.27
N ALA A 14 3.22 -2.92 -27.18
CA ALA A 14 2.69 -1.89 -28.09
C ALA A 14 1.98 -0.75 -27.33
N LEU A 15 1.31 -1.06 -26.21
CA LEU A 15 0.66 -0.07 -25.34
C LEU A 15 1.70 0.79 -24.60
N LEU A 16 2.77 0.18 -24.09
CA LEU A 16 3.90 0.87 -23.43
C LEU A 16 4.65 1.80 -24.40
N GLN A 17 4.89 1.31 -25.63
CA GLN A 17 5.51 2.10 -26.70
C GLN A 17 4.65 3.32 -27.06
N ARG A 18 3.31 3.19 -27.09
CA ARG A 18 2.39 4.34 -27.25
C ARG A 18 2.51 5.38 -26.15
N PHE A 19 2.99 5.00 -24.97
CA PHE A 19 3.22 5.90 -23.84
C PHE A 19 4.66 6.41 -23.75
N GLY A 20 5.51 6.12 -24.74
CA GLY A 20 6.91 6.55 -24.78
C GLY A 20 7.83 5.81 -23.79
N TYR A 21 7.36 4.69 -23.22
CA TYR A 21 8.15 3.87 -22.30
C TYR A 21 8.68 2.63 -23.02
N ARG A 22 10.01 2.42 -22.95
CA ARG A 22 10.65 1.16 -23.34
C ARG A 22 10.50 0.16 -22.19
N GLN A 23 10.05 -1.05 -22.48
CA GLN A 23 9.89 -2.10 -21.48
C GLN A 23 11.27 -2.59 -21.01
N GLU A 24 11.76 -2.09 -19.87
CA GLU A 24 13.08 -2.48 -19.32
C GLU A 24 13.02 -3.56 -18.22
N LEU A 25 11.86 -3.74 -17.58
CA LEU A 25 11.66 -4.83 -16.61
C LEU A 25 11.21 -6.11 -17.32
N GLN A 26 11.94 -7.21 -17.09
CA GLN A 26 11.46 -8.53 -17.46
C GLN A 26 10.23 -8.89 -16.61
N ARG A 27 9.13 -9.28 -17.26
CA ARG A 27 7.89 -9.72 -16.60
C ARG A 27 8.09 -11.10 -15.97
N THR A 28 8.79 -11.16 -14.84
CA THR A 28 8.99 -12.39 -14.04
C THR A 28 8.04 -12.50 -12.86
N LEU A 29 7.32 -11.43 -12.49
CA LEU A 29 6.30 -11.47 -11.44
C LEU A 29 4.99 -12.07 -11.98
N GLY A 30 4.80 -13.36 -11.75
CA GLY A 30 3.52 -14.03 -11.96
C GLY A 30 2.45 -13.63 -10.94
N PHE A 31 1.24 -14.13 -11.11
CA PHE A 31 0.11 -13.89 -10.19
C PHE A 31 0.46 -14.24 -8.74
N LEU A 32 1.12 -15.38 -8.52
CA LEU A 32 1.51 -15.85 -7.19
C LEU A 32 2.54 -14.92 -6.53
N SER A 33 3.49 -14.40 -7.30
CA SER A 33 4.50 -13.46 -6.79
C SER A 33 3.87 -12.13 -6.38
N ASN A 34 2.97 -11.58 -7.19
CA ASN A 34 2.23 -10.36 -6.84
C ASN A 34 1.32 -10.58 -5.61
N PHE A 35 0.67 -11.74 -5.52
CA PHE A 35 -0.12 -12.11 -4.34
C PHE A 35 0.75 -12.22 -3.08
N ALA A 36 1.92 -12.87 -3.18
CA ALA A 36 2.84 -13.01 -2.05
C ALA A 36 3.37 -11.66 -1.56
N VAL A 37 3.66 -10.72 -2.47
CA VAL A 37 4.05 -9.34 -2.11
C VAL A 37 2.91 -8.62 -1.39
N ALA A 38 1.69 -8.70 -1.91
CA ALA A 38 0.52 -8.10 -1.27
C ALA A 38 0.24 -8.72 0.11
N PHE A 39 0.36 -10.04 0.24
CA PHE A 39 0.19 -10.76 1.50
C PHE A 39 1.24 -10.35 2.54
N SER A 40 2.51 -10.28 2.12
CA SER A 40 3.62 -9.82 2.97
C SER A 40 3.38 -8.41 3.51
N TYR A 41 2.85 -7.51 2.67
CA TYR A 41 2.53 -6.15 3.08
C TYR A 41 1.41 -6.07 4.14
N ILE A 42 0.32 -6.83 3.97
CA ILE A 42 -0.81 -6.84 4.92
C ILE A 42 -0.43 -7.52 6.25
N SER A 43 0.59 -8.39 6.25
CA SER A 43 1.04 -9.09 7.46
C SER A 43 1.53 -8.15 8.58
N VAL A 44 2.01 -6.95 8.26
CA VAL A 44 2.39 -5.94 9.25
C VAL A 44 1.13 -5.28 9.82
N SER A 45 0.39 -6.04 10.62
CA SER A 45 -0.90 -5.64 11.20
C SER A 45 -0.79 -5.18 12.65
N THR A 46 0.42 -5.02 13.19
CA THR A 46 0.69 -4.64 14.59
C THR A 46 -0.12 -3.42 15.05
N GLY A 47 -0.24 -2.38 14.21
CA GLY A 47 -1.04 -1.20 14.51
C GLY A 47 -2.53 -1.48 14.63
N THR A 48 -3.06 -2.44 13.86
CA THR A 48 -4.48 -2.82 13.87
C THR A 48 -4.87 -3.42 15.21
N PHE A 49 -4.03 -4.27 15.81
CA PHE A 49 -4.31 -4.88 17.11
C PHE A 49 -4.37 -3.84 18.24
N SER A 50 -3.48 -2.84 18.22
CA SER A 50 -3.49 -1.74 19.19
C SER A 50 -4.75 -0.87 19.06
N LEU A 51 -5.18 -0.57 17.83
CA LEU A 51 -6.40 0.21 17.59
C LEU A 51 -7.67 -0.58 17.88
N PHE A 52 -7.64 -1.91 17.74
CA PHE A 52 -8.78 -2.78 18.03
C PHE A 52 -9.22 -2.70 19.49
N TYR A 53 -8.26 -2.64 20.42
CA TYR A 53 -8.55 -2.40 21.84
C TYR A 53 -9.27 -1.07 22.06
N LEU A 54 -8.79 0.02 21.44
CA LEU A 54 -9.40 1.34 21.54
C LEU A 54 -10.80 1.37 20.90
N GLY A 55 -10.97 0.72 19.75
CA GLY A 55 -12.25 0.61 19.05
C GLY A 55 -13.31 -0.14 19.85
N LEU A 56 -12.93 -1.24 20.50
CA LEU A 56 -13.82 -1.96 21.42
C LEU A 56 -14.14 -1.16 22.69
N ALA A 57 -13.15 -0.47 23.26
CA ALA A 57 -13.37 0.37 24.44
C ALA A 57 -14.33 1.54 24.16
N ALA A 58 -14.26 2.13 22.96
CA ALA A 58 -15.11 3.26 22.58
C ALA A 58 -16.48 2.84 22.02
N GLY A 59 -16.53 1.79 21.19
CA GLY A 59 -17.73 1.37 20.46
C GLY A 59 -18.49 0.18 21.04
N GLY A 60 -17.93 -0.50 22.06
CA GLY A 60 -18.54 -1.68 22.67
C GLY A 60 -18.82 -2.80 21.65
N PRO A 61 -19.83 -3.65 21.89
CA PRO A 61 -20.17 -4.77 21.00
C PRO A 61 -20.56 -4.35 19.57
N ALA A 62 -21.00 -3.10 19.38
CA ALA A 62 -21.36 -2.57 18.06
C ALA A 62 -20.14 -2.40 17.13
N PHE A 63 -18.91 -2.41 17.67
CA PHE A 63 -17.67 -2.39 16.89
C PHE A 63 -17.60 -3.53 15.86
N PHE A 64 -18.27 -4.66 16.09
CA PHE A 64 -18.32 -5.76 15.12
C PHE A 64 -18.88 -5.34 13.75
N TRP A 65 -19.82 -4.39 13.70
CA TRP A 65 -20.41 -3.90 12.45
C TRP A 65 -19.46 -3.00 11.64
N THR A 66 -18.41 -2.47 12.27
CA THR A 66 -17.41 -1.66 11.55
C THR A 66 -16.61 -2.49 10.55
N TRP A 67 -16.37 -3.77 10.84
CA TRP A 67 -15.60 -4.68 9.99
C TRP A 67 -16.20 -4.87 8.60
N PRO A 68 -17.47 -5.28 8.43
CA PRO A 68 -18.06 -5.43 7.10
C PRO A 68 -18.19 -4.09 6.36
N ILE A 69 -18.43 -2.98 7.07
CA ILE A 69 -18.52 -1.64 6.46
C ILE A 69 -17.16 -1.23 5.87
N VAL A 70 -16.09 -1.34 6.66
CA VAL A 70 -14.72 -1.02 6.21
C VAL A 70 -14.27 -1.97 5.11
N ALA A 71 -14.55 -3.28 5.24
CA ALA A 71 -14.21 -4.26 4.20
C ALA A 71 -14.95 -3.98 2.89
N GLY A 72 -16.24 -3.64 2.95
CA GLY A 72 -17.02 -3.25 1.77
C GLY A 72 -16.49 -1.98 1.11
N GLY A 73 -16.17 -0.95 1.92
CA GLY A 73 -15.54 0.28 1.41
C GLY A 73 -14.20 0.01 0.74
N GLN A 74 -13.33 -0.78 1.37
CA GLN A 74 -12.02 -1.13 0.82
C GLN A 74 -12.14 -1.96 -0.47
N PHE A 75 -13.15 -2.83 -0.58
CA PHE A 75 -13.41 -3.59 -1.80
C PHE A 75 -13.83 -2.68 -2.97
N LEU A 76 -14.69 -1.69 -2.73
CA LEU A 76 -15.05 -0.71 -3.75
C LEU A 76 -13.84 0.10 -4.23
N VAL A 77 -12.96 0.51 -3.31
CA VAL A 77 -11.70 1.16 -3.67
C VAL A 77 -10.82 0.21 -4.49
N ALA A 78 -10.69 -1.05 -4.09
CA ALA A 78 -9.91 -2.03 -4.84
C ALA A 78 -10.43 -2.24 -6.28
N LEU A 79 -11.75 -2.25 -6.48
CA LEU A 79 -12.35 -2.32 -7.82
C LEU A 79 -11.99 -1.10 -8.68
N ASN A 80 -12.02 0.10 -8.12
CA ASN A 80 -11.60 1.31 -8.83
C ASN A 80 -10.12 1.25 -9.25
N PHE A 81 -9.25 0.79 -8.35
CA PHE A 81 -7.83 0.57 -8.67
C PHE A 81 -7.62 -0.53 -9.71
N ALA A 82 -8.44 -1.58 -9.70
CA ALA A 82 -8.39 -2.65 -10.71
C ALA A 82 -8.76 -2.13 -12.11
N GLU A 83 -9.79 -1.28 -12.20
CA GLU A 83 -10.17 -0.59 -13.43
C GLU A 83 -9.02 0.30 -13.94
N LEU A 84 -8.49 1.18 -13.08
CA LEU A 84 -7.34 2.04 -13.41
C LEU A 84 -6.11 1.26 -13.87
N ALA A 85 -5.78 0.15 -13.18
CA ALA A 85 -4.64 -0.70 -13.52
C ALA A 85 -4.82 -1.40 -14.88
N SER A 86 -6.05 -1.74 -15.26
CA SER A 86 -6.35 -2.35 -16.56
C SER A 86 -6.17 -1.38 -17.73
N HIS A 87 -6.46 -0.09 -17.51
CA HIS A 87 -6.31 0.97 -18.51
C HIS A 87 -4.87 1.50 -18.63
N PHE A 88 -4.09 1.46 -17.54
CA PHE A 88 -2.74 2.02 -17.49
C PHE A 88 -1.73 1.04 -16.85
N PRO A 89 -1.25 0.02 -17.59
CA PRO A 89 -0.25 -0.94 -17.12
C PRO A 89 1.17 -0.34 -17.11
N ILE A 90 1.35 0.77 -16.37
CA ILE A 90 2.59 1.56 -16.33
C ILE A 90 3.17 1.50 -14.92
N ALA A 91 4.48 1.25 -14.81
CA ALA A 91 5.19 1.29 -13.54
C ALA A 91 5.17 2.73 -12.97
N GLY A 92 4.72 2.90 -11.72
CA GLY A 92 4.56 4.20 -11.05
C GLY A 92 3.12 4.58 -10.68
N SER A 93 2.18 3.64 -10.81
CA SER A 93 0.73 3.68 -10.46
C SER A 93 0.18 5.09 -10.16
N ILE A 94 0.10 5.48 -8.89
CA ILE A 94 -0.67 6.64 -8.42
C ILE A 94 -0.12 7.96 -8.98
N TYR A 95 1.20 8.12 -9.06
CA TYR A 95 1.79 9.36 -9.59
C TYR A 95 1.59 9.49 -11.11
N GLN A 96 1.76 8.39 -11.84
CA GLN A 96 1.53 8.36 -13.29
C GLN A 96 0.06 8.52 -13.65
N TRP A 97 -0.84 7.89 -12.90
CA TRP A 97 -2.28 8.02 -13.10
C TRP A 97 -2.77 9.43 -12.76
N SER A 98 -2.34 9.98 -11.61
CA SER A 98 -2.74 11.32 -11.18
C SER A 98 -2.24 12.41 -12.14
N LYS A 99 -0.99 12.32 -12.61
CA LYS A 99 -0.43 13.25 -13.61
C LYS A 99 -1.21 13.24 -14.93
N ARG A 100 -1.77 12.08 -15.31
CA ARG A 100 -2.49 11.90 -16.59
C ARG A 100 -3.97 12.22 -16.50
N LEU A 101 -4.62 11.96 -15.37
CA LEU A 101 -6.05 12.18 -15.17
C LEU A 101 -6.38 13.60 -14.70
N SER A 102 -5.48 14.23 -13.94
CA SER A 102 -5.78 15.41 -13.13
C SER A 102 -4.86 16.62 -13.42
N GLY A 103 -3.93 16.46 -14.36
CA GLY A 103 -2.96 17.50 -14.73
C GLY A 103 -1.77 17.59 -13.78
N PHE A 104 -0.81 18.47 -14.11
CA PHE A 104 0.47 18.57 -13.40
C PHE A 104 0.33 18.96 -11.92
N THR A 105 -0.55 19.90 -11.60
CA THR A 105 -0.70 20.46 -10.24
C THR A 105 -1.27 19.45 -9.25
N LEU A 106 -2.31 18.70 -9.64
CA LEU A 106 -2.91 17.67 -8.80
C LEU A 106 -2.02 16.43 -8.72
N GLY A 107 -1.36 16.05 -9.82
CA GLY A 107 -0.29 15.03 -9.81
C GLY A 107 0.82 15.34 -8.81
N TRP A 108 1.31 16.58 -8.79
CA TRP A 108 2.31 17.05 -7.84
C TRP A 108 1.81 17.00 -6.40
N PHE A 109 0.61 17.49 -6.13
CA PHE A 109 0.04 17.45 -4.79
C PHE A 109 -0.15 16.01 -4.30
N THR A 110 -0.71 15.13 -5.13
CA THR A 110 -0.86 13.70 -4.78
C THR A 110 0.47 13.01 -4.50
N GLY A 111 1.55 13.39 -5.19
CA GLY A 111 2.90 12.89 -4.91
C GLY A 111 3.38 13.30 -3.51
N TRP A 112 3.20 14.57 -3.13
CA TRP A 112 3.51 15.04 -1.78
C TRP A 112 2.63 14.40 -0.72
N THR A 113 1.33 14.29 -0.96
CA THR A 113 0.42 13.63 -0.01
C THR A 113 0.81 12.17 0.20
N TYR A 114 1.18 11.46 -0.88
CA TYR A 114 1.64 10.08 -0.79
C TYR A 114 2.96 9.94 -0.04
N PHE A 115 3.92 10.86 -0.27
CA PHE A 115 5.17 10.91 0.47
C PHE A 115 4.94 11.13 1.98
N PHE A 116 4.16 12.15 2.35
CA PHE A 116 3.84 12.42 3.75
C PHE A 116 3.05 11.27 4.39
N ALA A 117 2.09 10.69 3.68
CA ALA A 117 1.37 9.51 4.16
C ALA A 117 2.31 8.33 4.42
N GLY A 118 3.30 8.12 3.54
CA GLY A 118 4.34 7.11 3.72
C GLY A 118 5.18 7.37 4.97
N VAL A 119 5.70 8.59 5.12
CA VAL A 119 6.48 9.00 6.31
C VAL A 119 5.66 8.79 7.58
N LEU A 120 4.43 9.32 7.63
CA LEU A 120 3.55 9.18 8.79
C LEU A 120 3.24 7.72 9.11
N THR A 121 3.04 6.88 8.11
CA THR A 121 2.77 5.44 8.30
C THR A 121 4.00 4.74 8.89
N VAL A 122 5.19 4.98 8.34
CA VAL A 122 6.43 4.39 8.85
C VAL A 122 6.71 4.86 10.27
N THR A 123 6.54 6.15 10.55
CA THR A 123 6.69 6.72 11.90
C THR A 123 5.70 6.09 12.87
N ALA A 124 4.41 5.96 12.50
CA ALA A 124 3.41 5.33 13.34
C ALA A 124 3.73 3.85 13.64
N VAL A 125 4.25 3.11 12.65
CA VAL A 125 4.71 1.73 12.86
C VAL A 125 5.90 1.70 13.82
N ALA A 126 6.89 2.58 13.64
CA ALA A 126 8.05 2.65 14.54
C ALA A 126 7.63 2.90 16.00
N PHE A 127 6.70 3.82 16.24
CA PHE A 127 6.19 4.09 17.60
C PHE A 127 5.39 2.94 18.22
N THR A 128 4.77 2.08 17.40
CA THR A 128 3.89 1.00 17.89
C THR A 128 4.62 -0.32 18.10
N VAL A 129 5.76 -0.56 17.45
CA VAL A 129 6.62 -1.75 17.63
C VAL A 129 7.08 -1.99 19.08
N PRO A 130 7.43 -0.95 19.88
CA PRO A 130 7.70 -1.07 21.31
C PRO A 130 6.68 -1.87 22.14
N ILE A 131 5.39 -1.72 21.83
CA ILE A 131 4.29 -2.28 22.63
C ILE A 131 4.29 -3.82 22.62
N PRO A 132 4.23 -4.51 21.47
CA PRO A 132 4.31 -5.97 21.44
C PRO A 132 5.70 -6.49 21.84
N LEU A 133 6.76 -5.72 21.60
CA LEU A 133 8.12 -6.13 21.96
C LEU A 133 8.28 -6.27 23.48
N LEU A 134 7.72 -5.34 24.25
CA LEU A 134 7.65 -5.42 25.71
C LEU A 134 6.79 -6.59 26.21
N ALA A 135 5.74 -6.96 25.48
CA ALA A 135 4.90 -8.11 25.83
C ALA A 135 5.65 -9.44 25.68
N ILE A 136 6.58 -9.55 24.71
CA ILE A 136 7.39 -10.75 24.48
C ILE A 136 8.63 -10.75 25.39
N PHE A 137 9.27 -9.60 25.59
CA PHE A 137 10.49 -9.45 26.38
C PHE A 137 10.30 -8.36 27.46
N PRO A 138 9.72 -8.72 28.62
CA PRO A 138 9.34 -7.77 29.66
C PRO A 138 10.55 -7.07 30.33
N ASN A 139 11.76 -7.60 30.17
CA ASN A 139 12.98 -7.07 30.80
C ASN A 139 13.81 -6.15 29.87
N ILE A 140 13.27 -5.72 28.72
CA ILE A 140 13.99 -4.79 27.84
C ILE A 140 14.13 -3.42 28.54
N PRO A 141 15.36 -2.86 28.64
CA PRO A 141 15.57 -1.54 29.22
C PRO A 141 14.77 -0.47 28.46
N ALA A 142 14.06 0.40 29.19
CA ALA A 142 13.32 1.54 28.64
C ALA A 142 14.20 2.46 27.77
N THR A 143 15.52 2.48 28.01
CA THR A 143 16.51 3.20 27.21
C THR A 143 16.57 2.71 25.76
N ILE A 144 16.42 1.41 25.51
CA ILE A 144 16.45 0.84 24.15
C ILE A 144 15.18 1.22 23.36
N LEU A 145 14.03 1.23 24.04
CA LEU A 145 12.76 1.67 23.47
C LEU A 145 12.74 3.19 23.21
N GLY A 146 13.30 3.97 24.12
CA GLY A 146 13.48 5.41 23.96
C GLY A 146 14.44 5.75 22.82
N LEU A 147 15.53 5.00 22.66
CA LEU A 147 16.48 5.14 21.55
C LEU A 147 15.82 4.84 20.20
N ASN A 148 14.98 3.80 20.10
CA ASN A 148 14.28 3.47 18.86
C ASN A 148 13.41 4.64 18.36
N ASN A 149 12.59 5.21 19.25
CA ASN A 149 11.75 6.36 18.90
C ASN A 149 12.58 7.62 18.65
N ALA A 150 13.62 7.88 19.45
CA ALA A 150 14.47 9.06 19.29
C ALA A 150 15.25 9.06 17.97
N VAL A 151 15.80 7.90 17.55
CA VAL A 151 16.51 7.76 16.27
C VAL A 151 15.55 7.99 15.10
N PHE A 152 14.31 7.51 15.19
CA PHE A 152 13.31 7.69 14.12
C PHE A 152 12.75 9.11 14.02
N ILE A 153 12.69 9.86 15.12
CA ILE A 153 12.26 11.27 15.12
C ILE A 153 13.41 12.20 14.67
N ALA A 154 14.67 11.78 14.88
CA ALA A 154 15.86 12.55 14.52
C ALA A 154 16.32 12.38 13.06
N LEU A 155 15.73 11.43 12.32
CA LEU A 155 15.94 11.19 10.88
C LEU A 155 14.84 11.86 10.05
#